data_AF-A0A1W9I641-F1
#
_entry.id   AF-A0A1W9I641-F1
#
_cell.length_a   1.000
_cell.length_b   1.000
_cell.length_c   1.000
_cell.angle_alpha   90.00
_cell.angle_beta   90.00
_cell.angle_gamma   90.00
#
_symmetry.space_group_name_H-M   'P 1'
#
loop_
_entity.id
_entity.type
_entity.pdbx_description
1 polymer ?
#
loop_
_entity_poly.entity_id
_entity_poly.type
_entity_poly.pdbx_seq_one_letter_code
_entity_poly.pdbx_strand_id
1 'polypeptide(L)' 'MPTKRAPWKRDNPRKRAKKLSPKEKATAKARARRAGRAYPNLVDNMRVASKKKTRKAAPVRKRLGRKRVAHAGK' A
#
# COMPACT_ATOMS: atom_id res chain seq x y z
N MET A 1 15.90 -19.12 39.16
CA MET A 1 15.90 -17.87 38.36
C MET A 1 15.38 -18.19 36.96
N PRO A 2 14.32 -17.54 36.45
CA PRO A 2 13.87 -17.78 35.07
C PRO A 2 14.96 -17.36 34.07
N THR A 3 15.46 -18.30 33.29
CA THR A 3 16.48 -18.07 32.26
C THR A 3 15.90 -17.22 31.12
N LYS A 4 16.54 -16.09 30.80
CA LYS A 4 16.11 -15.23 29.67
C LYS A 4 16.06 -16.05 28.38
N ARG A 5 14.87 -16.18 27.78
CA ARG A 5 14.69 -16.85 26.48
C ARG A 5 15.50 -16.11 25.42
N ALA A 6 16.25 -16.89 24.64
CA ALA A 6 17.00 -16.39 23.50
C ALA A 6 16.06 -15.67 22.50
N PRO A 7 16.52 -14.61 21.82
CA PRO A 7 15.66 -13.79 20.96
C PRO A 7 14.85 -14.57 19.91
N TRP A 8 15.40 -15.64 19.35
CA TRP A 8 14.73 -16.48 18.34
C TRP A 8 13.65 -17.43 18.88
N LYS A 9 13.60 -17.65 20.20
CA LYS A 9 12.52 -18.41 20.84
C LYS A 9 11.33 -17.53 21.22
N ARG A 10 11.42 -16.21 20.98
CA ARG A 10 10.33 -15.27 21.26
C ARG A 10 9.32 -15.29 20.13
N ASP A 11 8.04 -15.26 20.49
CA ASP A 11 6.97 -15.12 19.51
C ASP A 11 7.08 -13.77 18.80
N ASN A 12 6.53 -13.72 17.59
CA ASN A 12 6.48 -12.47 16.84
C ASN A 12 5.71 -11.41 17.66
N PRO A 13 6.34 -10.28 18.04
CA PRO A 13 5.66 -9.23 18.80
C PRO A 13 4.46 -8.66 18.03
N ARG A 14 4.42 -8.83 16.71
CA ARG A 14 3.26 -8.52 15.88
C ARG A 14 2.34 -9.74 15.80
N LYS A 15 1.18 -9.63 16.45
CA LYS A 15 0.18 -10.70 16.54
C LYS A 15 -0.26 -11.29 15.18
N ARG A 16 -0.37 -10.47 14.12
CA ARG A 16 -0.75 -10.91 12.76
C ARG A 16 -0.11 -10.06 11.67
N ALA A 17 0.37 -10.71 10.62
CA ALA A 17 0.77 -10.03 9.39
C ALA A 17 -0.48 -9.53 8.63
N LYS A 18 -0.40 -8.30 8.08
CA LYS A 18 -1.49 -7.73 7.29
C LYS A 18 -1.38 -8.23 5.85
N LYS A 19 -2.38 -9.02 5.43
CA LYS A 19 -2.48 -9.50 4.05
C LYS A 19 -2.99 -8.38 3.12
N LEU A 20 -2.64 -8.47 1.84
CA LEU A 20 -3.23 -7.65 0.78
C LEU A 20 -4.72 -8.01 0.64
N SER A 21 -5.58 -7.01 0.55
CA SER A 21 -6.99 -7.21 0.23
C SER A 21 -7.16 -7.74 -1.20
N PRO A 22 -8.31 -8.35 -1.56
CA PRO A 22 -8.55 -8.82 -2.92
C PRO A 22 -8.34 -7.74 -3.99
N LYS A 23 -8.82 -6.51 -3.72
CA LYS A 23 -8.63 -5.34 -4.60
C LYS A 23 -7.16 -4.97 -4.79
N GLU A 24 -6.37 -5.09 -3.73
CA GLU A 24 -4.93 -4.83 -3.77
C GLU A 24 -4.19 -5.89 -4.58
N LYS A 25 -4.56 -7.17 -4.42
CA LYS A 25 -4.01 -8.26 -5.22
C LYS A 25 -4.30 -8.08 -6.71
N ALA A 26 -5.52 -7.67 -7.08
CA ALA A 26 -5.86 -7.36 -8.46
C ALA A 26 -5.00 -6.22 -9.02
N THR A 27 -4.76 -5.17 -8.23
CA THR A 27 -3.89 -4.06 -8.61
C THR A 27 -2.44 -4.51 -8.81
N ALA A 28 -1.93 -5.37 -7.92
CA ALA A 28 -0.58 -5.93 -8.04
C ALA A 28 -0.44 -6.81 -9.30
N LYS A 29 -1.43 -7.68 -9.56
CA LYS A 29 -1.47 -8.54 -10.75
C LYS A 29 -1.49 -7.73 -12.05
N ALA A 30 -2.32 -6.69 -12.14
CA ALA A 30 -2.38 -5.81 -13.31
C ALA A 30 -1.03 -5.11 -13.57
N ARG A 31 -0.36 -4.68 -12.51
CA ARG A 31 0.94 -4.05 -12.60
C ARG A 31 2.04 -5.01 -13.06
N ALA A 32 2.07 -6.23 -12.50
CA ALA A 32 3.00 -7.28 -12.89
C ALA A 32 2.87 -7.60 -14.39
N ARG A 33 1.63 -7.77 -14.87
CA ARG A 33 1.32 -7.97 -16.30
C ARG A 33 1.86 -6.84 -17.18
N ARG A 34 1.61 -5.58 -16.79
CA ARG A 34 2.09 -4.41 -17.53
C ARG A 34 3.62 -4.31 -17.57
N ALA A 35 4.29 -4.82 -16.54
CA ALA A 35 5.74 -4.83 -16.44
C ALA A 35 6.39 -6.11 -17.03
N GLY A 36 5.59 -7.05 -17.57
CA GLY A 36 6.09 -8.34 -18.06
C GLY A 36 6.64 -9.26 -16.96
N ARG A 37 6.30 -9.04 -15.69
CA ARG A 37 6.80 -9.83 -14.56
C ARG A 37 5.78 -10.90 -14.18
N ALA A 38 6.27 -12.10 -13.85
CA ALA A 38 5.43 -13.15 -13.29
C ALA A 38 4.76 -12.69 -11.97
N TYR A 39 3.57 -13.20 -11.70
CA TYR A 39 2.82 -12.97 -10.46
C TYR A 39 2.49 -14.33 -9.82
N PRO A 40 2.62 -14.51 -8.49
CA PRO A 40 2.87 -13.49 -7.46
C PRO A 40 4.35 -13.05 -7.35
N ASN A 41 4.59 -11.75 -7.13
CA ASN A 41 5.93 -11.21 -6.92
C ASN A 41 6.00 -10.21 -5.75
N LEU A 42 7.19 -10.03 -5.17
CA LEU A 42 7.39 -9.14 -4.02
C LEU A 42 7.30 -7.66 -4.40
N VAL A 43 7.87 -7.26 -5.53
CA VAL A 43 8.02 -5.85 -5.93
C VAL A 43 6.66 -5.16 -6.07
N ASP A 44 5.73 -5.77 -6.81
CA ASP A 44 4.41 -5.20 -7.03
C ASP A 44 3.54 -5.30 -5.78
N ASN A 45 3.66 -6.40 -5.02
CA ASN A 45 3.00 -6.55 -3.73
C ASN A 45 3.43 -5.47 -2.72
N MET A 46 4.74 -5.21 -2.60
CA MET A 46 5.30 -4.18 -1.72
C MET A 46 4.83 -2.78 -2.12
N ARG A 47 4.81 -2.48 -3.41
CA ARG A 47 4.35 -1.17 -3.87
C ARG A 47 2.87 -0.94 -3.58
N VAL A 48 2.03 -1.96 -3.76
CA VAL A 48 0.62 -1.83 -3.42
C VAL A 48 0.46 -1.69 -1.90
N ALA A 49 1.23 -2.42 -1.10
CA ALA A 49 1.24 -2.29 0.35
C ALA A 49 1.69 -0.90 0.85
N SER A 50 2.68 -0.27 0.19
CA SER A 50 3.21 1.03 0.60
C SER A 50 2.26 2.20 0.35
N LYS A 51 1.34 2.10 -0.62
CA LYS A 51 0.29 3.12 -0.88
C LYS A 51 -0.61 3.40 0.34
N LYS A 52 -0.75 2.44 1.26
CA LYS A 52 -1.49 2.67 2.52
C LYS A 52 -0.77 3.66 3.44
N LYS A 53 0.57 3.66 3.44
CA LYS A 53 1.39 4.57 4.27
C LYS A 53 1.32 6.01 3.76
N THR A 54 1.34 6.20 2.44
CA THR A 54 1.33 7.55 1.85
C THR A 54 -0.03 8.26 1.97
N ARG A 55 -1.15 7.53 1.92
CA ARG A 55 -2.49 8.14 2.14
C ARG A 55 -2.71 8.66 3.57
N LYS A 56 -1.99 8.14 4.55
CA LYS A 56 -2.02 8.62 5.95
C LYS A 56 -1.12 9.84 6.18
N ALA A 57 -0.13 10.05 5.33
CA ALA A 57 0.90 11.09 5.47
C ALA A 57 0.75 12.26 4.47
N ALA A 58 -0.18 12.18 3.52
CA ALA A 58 -0.45 13.29 2.62
C ALA A 58 -1.22 14.38 3.39
N PRO A 59 -0.69 15.62 3.50
CA PRO A 59 -1.49 16.72 4.00
C PRO A 59 -2.70 16.86 3.07
N VAL A 60 -3.89 16.99 3.64
CA VAL A 60 -5.10 17.35 2.90
C VAL A 60 -4.80 18.69 2.23
N ARG A 61 -4.35 18.66 0.97
CA ARG A 61 -4.27 19.87 0.15
C ARG A 61 -5.71 20.31 -0.02
N LYS A 62 -6.13 21.24 0.83
CA LYS A 62 -7.41 21.94 0.79
C LYS A 62 -7.60 22.36 -0.66
N ARG A 63 -8.61 21.79 -1.31
CA ARG A 63 -8.92 22.00 -2.73
C ARG A 63 -9.56 23.38 -2.87
N LEU A 64 -8.86 24.44 -2.48
CA LEU A 64 -9.23 25.80 -2.85
C LEU A 64 -8.83 26.01 -4.31
N GLY A 65 -9.80 26.36 -5.16
CA GLY A 65 -9.50 27.23 -6.30
C GLY A 65 -9.47 26.63 -7.70
N ARG A 66 -10.02 25.44 -7.99
CA ARG A 66 -10.39 25.15 -9.40
C ARG A 66 -11.79 25.71 -9.67
N LYS A 67 -11.88 27.04 -9.73
CA LYS A 67 -13.03 27.78 -10.27
C LYS A 67 -13.21 27.27 -11.71
N ARG A 68 -14.25 26.49 -11.96
CA ARG A 68 -14.70 26.19 -13.33
C ARG A 68 -15.34 27.47 -13.86
N VAL A 69 -14.54 28.34 -14.47
CA VAL A 69 -15.06 29.35 -15.39
C VAL A 69 -15.27 28.65 -16.72
N ALA A 70 -16.51 28.23 -16.98
CA ALA A 70 -16.96 27.93 -18.33
C ALA A 70 -17.48 29.25 -18.91
N HIS A 71 -16.65 29.94 -19.67
CA HIS A 71 -17.10 30.89 -20.70
C HIS A 71 -17.04 30.10 -22.01
N ALA A 72 -18.19 29.74 -22.58
CA ALA A 72 -18.98 30.52 -23.52
C ALA A 72 -18.49 30.31 -24.96
N GLY A 73 -19.38 29.87 -25.84
CA GLY A 73 -19.11 29.79 -27.26
C GLY A 73 -20.18 28.98 -27.99
N LYS A 74 -21.02 29.72 -28.71
CA LYS A 74 -22.15 29.36 -29.56
C LYS A 74 -21.89 28.21 -30.54
#